data_AF-A0A7S0V7Q1-F1
#
_entry.id   AF-A0A7S0V7Q1-F1
#
_cell.length_a   1.000
_cell.length_b   1.000
_cell.length_c   1.000
_cell.angle_alpha   90.00
_cell.angle_beta   90.00
_cell.angle_gamma   90.00
#
_symmetry.space_group_name_H-M   'P 1'
#
loop_
_entity.id
_entity.type
_entity.pdbx_description
1 polymer ?
#
loop_
_entity_poly.entity_id
_entity_poly.type
_entity_poly.pdbx_seq_one_letter_code
_entity_poly.pdbx_strand_id
1 'polypeptide(L)'
;TLNVVALGCAARAEEAIFRRSSHWSEIGHVLKRQNVHLYLVGPEMSPEHSGTTEQLLVNMTVTCVRGTTGEFLSRFADTLSASPGGENESSLFSKQQQTYVISYNTGMASGDKKLQRSWDADLKTLLDLQVPAIFTCANDHSDLKSERELMEKKLRAKYVLFPRKNPMAAVTVLHPPGERETQWFSANAFIYAVRGRSTVAN
;
A
#
# COMPACT_ATOMS: atom_id res chain seq x y z
N THR A 1 -18.64 -0.29 -1.96
CA THR A 1 -17.71 -1.22 -1.30
C THR A 1 -16.42 -0.48 -1.07
N LEU A 2 -15.84 -0.54 0.12
CA LEU A 2 -14.55 0.06 0.40
C LEU A 2 -13.44 -0.86 -0.09
N ASN A 3 -12.61 -0.38 -1.00
CA ASN A 3 -11.45 -1.09 -1.49
C ASN A 3 -10.23 -0.69 -0.65
N VAL A 4 -9.57 -1.68 -0.05
CA VAL A 4 -8.29 -1.51 0.62
C VAL A 4 -7.25 -2.25 -0.21
N VAL A 5 -6.23 -1.56 -0.69
CA VAL A 5 -5.20 -2.15 -1.56
C VAL A 5 -3.87 -2.11 -0.83
N ALA A 6 -3.40 -3.24 -0.34
CA ALA A 6 -2.05 -3.40 0.18
C ALA A 6 -1.09 -3.67 -0.99
N LEU A 7 -0.14 -2.77 -1.23
CA LEU A 7 0.87 -2.89 -2.28
C LEU A 7 2.21 -3.34 -1.70
N GLY A 8 3.04 -3.96 -2.55
CA GLY A 8 4.34 -4.47 -2.16
C GLY A 8 4.26 -5.75 -1.33
N CYS A 9 3.13 -6.46 -1.38
CA CYS A 9 2.93 -7.69 -0.64
C CYS A 9 3.81 -8.82 -1.20
N ALA A 10 4.21 -9.74 -0.32
CA ALA A 10 4.97 -10.93 -0.69
C ALA A 10 4.37 -12.21 -0.09
N ALA A 11 4.57 -13.33 -0.78
CA ALA A 11 4.09 -14.65 -0.34
C ALA A 11 4.58 -15.01 1.07
N ARG A 12 5.82 -14.64 1.40
CA ARG A 12 6.48 -14.93 2.68
C ARG A 12 6.05 -14.01 3.84
N ALA A 13 5.33 -12.93 3.56
CA ALA A 13 4.97 -11.92 4.55
C ALA A 13 3.44 -11.76 4.60
N GLU A 14 2.88 -10.79 3.88
CA GLU A 14 1.46 -10.42 3.97
C GLU A 14 0.52 -11.57 3.61
N GLU A 15 0.88 -12.33 2.56
CA GLU A 15 0.12 -13.53 2.18
C GLU A 15 0.24 -14.62 3.24
N ALA A 16 1.44 -14.89 3.77
CA ALA A 16 1.62 -15.87 4.83
C ALA A 16 0.82 -15.50 6.09
N ILE A 17 0.79 -14.22 6.47
CA ILE A 17 -0.02 -13.71 7.58
C ILE A 17 -1.51 -13.93 7.29
N PHE A 18 -1.97 -13.64 6.07
CA PHE A 18 -3.33 -13.92 5.62
C PHE A 18 -3.70 -15.39 5.71
N ARG A 19 -2.81 -16.28 5.29
CA ARG A 19 -3.06 -17.73 5.29
C ARG A 19 -3.01 -18.38 6.67
N ARG A 20 -2.20 -17.83 7.58
CA ARG A 20 -1.86 -18.50 8.86
C ARG A 20 -2.50 -17.87 10.08
N SER A 21 -3.18 -16.74 9.93
CA SER A 21 -3.74 -16.00 11.07
C SER A 21 -5.02 -15.28 10.70
N SER A 22 -5.74 -14.80 11.72
CA SER A 22 -6.91 -13.94 11.56
C SER A 22 -6.57 -12.45 11.45
N HIS A 23 -5.29 -12.07 11.33
CA HIS A 23 -4.83 -10.67 11.41
C HIS A 23 -5.63 -9.72 10.51
N TRP A 24 -5.84 -10.07 9.24
CA TRP A 24 -6.58 -9.23 8.30
C TRP A 24 -8.08 -9.11 8.60
N SER A 25 -8.65 -10.03 9.40
CA SER A 25 -10.07 -9.98 9.80
C SER A 25 -10.37 -8.79 10.72
N GLU A 26 -9.36 -8.23 11.38
CA GLU A 26 -9.50 -7.03 12.22
C GLU A 26 -10.10 -5.86 11.43
N ILE A 27 -9.75 -5.73 10.14
CA ILE A 27 -10.30 -4.68 9.27
C ILE A 27 -11.83 -4.79 9.19
N GLY A 28 -12.36 -5.99 8.92
CA GLY A 28 -13.80 -6.22 8.84
C GLY A 28 -14.51 -6.03 10.19
N HIS A 29 -13.84 -6.37 11.30
CA HIS A 29 -14.35 -6.12 12.64
C HIS A 29 -14.36 -4.64 13.05
N VAL A 30 -13.42 -3.83 12.58
CA VAL A 30 -13.41 -2.38 12.81
C VAL A 30 -14.45 -1.70 11.90
N LEU A 31 -14.56 -2.15 10.65
CA LEU A 31 -15.41 -1.56 9.62
C LEU A 31 -16.75 -2.30 9.45
N LYS A 32 -17.42 -2.66 10.55
CA LYS A 32 -18.63 -3.52 10.55
C LYS A 32 -19.78 -3.03 9.66
N ARG A 33 -19.84 -1.73 9.37
CA ARG A 33 -20.91 -1.10 8.58
C ARG A 33 -20.57 -0.96 7.09
N GLN A 34 -19.41 -1.44 6.67
CA GLN A 34 -18.95 -1.35 5.30
C GLN A 34 -18.64 -2.74 4.76
N ASN A 35 -18.98 -2.94 3.49
CA ASN A 35 -18.44 -4.07 2.72
C ASN A 35 -17.02 -3.69 2.29
N VAL A 36 -16.05 -4.50 2.69
CA VAL A 36 -14.63 -4.29 2.43
C VAL A 36 -14.14 -5.31 1.42
N HIS A 37 -13.39 -4.85 0.44
CA HIS A 37 -12.60 -5.71 -0.43
C HIS A 37 -11.12 -5.38 -0.24
N LEU A 38 -10.35 -6.34 0.25
CA LEU A 38 -8.91 -6.21 0.46
C LEU A 38 -8.16 -6.83 -0.70
N TYR A 39 -7.32 -6.06 -1.37
CA TYR A 39 -6.35 -6.56 -2.35
C TYR A 39 -4.98 -6.67 -1.70
N LEU A 40 -4.35 -7.85 -1.80
CA LEU A 40 -2.95 -8.06 -1.46
C LEU A 40 -2.16 -8.17 -2.76
N VAL A 41 -1.35 -7.17 -3.08
CA VAL A 41 -0.74 -7.00 -4.41
C VAL A 41 0.76 -6.96 -4.32
N GLY A 42 1.44 -7.80 -5.10
CA GLY A 42 2.88 -7.66 -5.30
C GLY A 42 3.48 -8.72 -6.23
N PRO A 43 4.70 -8.46 -6.75
CA PRO A 43 5.34 -9.37 -7.71
C PRO A 43 5.79 -10.70 -7.07
N GLU A 44 6.01 -10.68 -5.75
CA GLU A 44 6.45 -11.83 -4.92
C GLU A 44 5.27 -12.64 -4.35
N MET A 45 4.02 -12.32 -4.70
CA MET A 45 2.86 -13.11 -4.31
C MET A 45 2.90 -14.50 -4.95
N SER A 46 2.30 -15.49 -4.30
CA SER A 46 2.29 -16.86 -4.82
C SER A 46 1.49 -16.95 -6.14
N PRO A 47 1.94 -17.77 -7.10
CA PRO A 47 1.17 -18.01 -8.32
C PRO A 47 -0.13 -18.78 -8.06
N GLU A 48 -0.13 -19.67 -7.06
CA GLU A 48 -1.25 -20.57 -6.75
C GLU A 48 -2.50 -19.82 -6.31
N HIS A 49 -2.33 -18.71 -5.60
CA HIS A 49 -3.45 -17.93 -5.06
C HIS A 49 -3.74 -16.64 -5.84
N SER A 50 -2.93 -16.33 -6.85
CA SER A 50 -3.10 -15.10 -7.62
C SER A 50 -4.41 -15.12 -8.42
N GLY A 51 -5.22 -14.07 -8.28
CA GLY A 51 -6.51 -13.91 -8.95
C GLY A 51 -7.67 -14.63 -8.25
N THR A 52 -7.42 -15.29 -7.12
CA THR A 52 -8.47 -15.91 -6.32
C THR A 52 -9.03 -14.92 -5.30
N THR A 53 -10.35 -14.83 -5.22
CA THR A 53 -11.07 -14.04 -4.20
C THR A 53 -11.66 -14.98 -3.17
N GLU A 54 -11.40 -14.70 -1.89
CA GLU A 54 -11.87 -15.48 -0.76
C GLU A 54 -12.73 -14.62 0.17
N GLN A 55 -13.79 -15.22 0.72
CA GLN A 55 -14.63 -14.59 1.73
C GLN A 55 -13.96 -14.79 3.10
N LEU A 56 -13.56 -13.71 3.76
CA LEU A 56 -12.91 -13.76 5.07
C LEU A 56 -13.92 -13.57 6.21
N LEU A 57 -14.85 -12.63 6.06
CA LEU A 57 -15.96 -12.35 6.99
C LEU A 57 -17.21 -12.01 6.18
N VAL A 58 -18.40 -11.97 6.78
CA VAL A 58 -19.66 -11.63 6.06
C VAL A 58 -19.58 -10.31 5.27
N ASN A 59 -18.82 -9.34 5.76
CA ASN A 59 -18.64 -8.03 5.15
C ASN A 59 -17.25 -7.82 4.53
N MET A 60 -16.43 -8.87 4.39
CA MET A 60 -15.05 -8.75 3.93
C MET A 60 -14.61 -9.87 3.00
N THR A 61 -14.08 -9.48 1.84
CA THR A 61 -13.43 -10.36 0.87
C THR A 61 -11.96 -9.97 0.69
N VAL A 62 -11.13 -10.93 0.31
CA VAL A 62 -9.70 -10.73 0.06
C VAL A 62 -9.34 -11.31 -1.30
N THR A 63 -8.57 -10.58 -2.10
CA THR A 63 -8.00 -11.07 -3.37
C THR A 63 -6.49 -10.92 -3.36
N CYS A 64 -5.79 -12.02 -3.57
CA CYS A 64 -4.33 -12.00 -3.78
C CYS A 64 -4.05 -11.75 -5.26
N VAL A 65 -3.16 -10.81 -5.57
CA VAL A 65 -2.79 -10.48 -6.95
C VAL A 65 -1.28 -10.50 -7.10
N ARG A 66 -0.79 -11.42 -7.92
CA ARG A 66 0.60 -11.42 -8.36
C ARG A 66 0.75 -10.47 -9.54
N GLY A 67 1.56 -9.44 -9.33
CA GLY A 67 1.83 -8.41 -10.33
C GLY A 67 2.49 -7.20 -9.70
N THR A 68 3.08 -6.36 -10.53
CA THR A 68 3.59 -5.05 -10.08
C THR A 68 2.44 -4.13 -9.70
N THR A 69 2.73 -3.09 -8.91
CA THR A 69 1.73 -2.07 -8.57
C THR A 69 1.19 -1.42 -9.84
N GLY A 70 2.02 -1.11 -10.83
CA GLY A 70 1.58 -0.52 -12.10
C GLY A 70 0.66 -1.43 -12.92
N GLU A 71 0.96 -2.72 -12.99
CA GLU A 71 0.09 -3.71 -13.65
C GLU A 71 -1.26 -3.81 -12.96
N PHE A 72 -1.28 -3.81 -11.61
CA PHE A 72 -2.52 -3.79 -10.86
C PHE A 72 -3.28 -2.48 -11.08
N LEU A 73 -2.63 -1.33 -10.92
CA LEU A 73 -3.26 -0.02 -11.03
C LEU A 73 -3.78 0.27 -12.44
N SER A 74 -3.16 -0.22 -13.50
CA SER A 74 -3.70 -0.09 -14.86
C SER A 74 -5.02 -0.84 -15.02
N ARG A 75 -5.08 -2.12 -14.61
CA ARG A 75 -6.32 -2.92 -14.62
C ARG A 75 -7.37 -2.41 -13.62
N PHE A 76 -6.90 -1.90 -12.48
CA PHE A 76 -7.75 -1.35 -11.46
C PHE A 76 -8.30 0.02 -11.86
N ALA A 77 -7.54 0.82 -12.62
CA ALA A 77 -8.03 2.06 -13.24
C ALA A 77 -9.15 1.76 -14.23
N ASP A 78 -9.05 0.66 -14.99
CA ASP A 78 -10.15 0.19 -15.82
C ASP A 78 -11.36 -0.22 -14.96
N THR A 79 -11.16 -0.77 -13.77
CA THR A 79 -12.26 -1.11 -12.83
C THR A 79 -12.87 0.12 -12.15
N LEU A 80 -12.04 1.12 -11.85
CA LEU A 80 -12.48 2.43 -11.37
C LEU A 80 -13.28 3.14 -12.48
N SER A 81 -12.90 2.99 -13.74
CA SER A 81 -13.54 3.63 -14.89
C SER A 81 -14.74 2.86 -15.46
N ALA A 82 -14.73 1.52 -15.34
CA ALA A 82 -15.81 0.65 -15.80
C ALA A 82 -16.96 0.68 -14.79
N SER A 83 -17.95 1.52 -15.06
CA SER A 83 -19.31 1.30 -14.60
C SER A 83 -20.13 0.77 -15.79
N PRO A 84 -21.03 -0.21 -15.59
CA PRO A 84 -21.94 -0.65 -16.63
C PRO A 84 -22.94 0.48 -16.90
N GLY A 85 -22.74 1.19 -18.00
CA GLY A 85 -23.48 2.40 -18.34
C GLY A 85 -22.56 3.61 -18.30
N GLY A 86 -22.23 4.15 -19.46
CA GLY A 86 -21.33 5.29 -19.58
C GLY A 86 -21.84 6.49 -18.79
N GLU A 87 -21.13 6.87 -17.73
CA GLU A 87 -21.46 8.05 -16.94
C GLU A 87 -20.23 8.78 -16.40
N ASN A 88 -20.22 10.09 -16.66
CA ASN A 88 -19.65 11.29 -16.02
C ASN A 88 -18.59 11.17 -14.90
N GLU A 89 -17.66 12.14 -14.86
CA GLU A 89 -16.56 12.30 -13.90
C GLU A 89 -16.93 12.10 -12.41
N SER A 90 -18.18 12.36 -12.02
CA SER A 90 -18.69 12.16 -10.67
C SER A 90 -18.64 10.70 -10.19
N SER A 91 -18.81 9.73 -11.09
CA SER A 91 -18.71 8.29 -10.80
C SER A 91 -17.28 7.88 -10.44
N LEU A 92 -16.29 8.34 -11.23
CA LEU A 92 -14.87 8.09 -10.99
C LEU A 92 -14.42 8.67 -9.65
N PHE A 93 -14.82 9.92 -9.37
CA PHE A 93 -14.53 10.58 -8.11
C PHE A 93 -15.08 9.81 -6.90
N SER A 94 -16.30 9.28 -6.98
CA SER A 94 -16.90 8.49 -5.92
C SER A 94 -16.16 7.17 -5.65
N LYS A 95 -15.66 6.50 -6.70
CA LYS A 95 -14.89 5.25 -6.56
C LYS A 95 -13.47 5.49 -6.04
N GLN A 96 -12.83 6.59 -6.43
CA GLN A 96 -11.57 7.04 -5.85
C GLN A 96 -11.72 7.33 -4.35
N GLN A 97 -12.85 7.90 -3.92
CA GLN A 97 -13.15 8.12 -2.50
C GLN A 97 -13.39 6.83 -1.71
N GLN A 98 -13.76 5.75 -2.38
CA GLN A 98 -13.96 4.43 -1.78
C GLN A 98 -12.74 3.53 -1.85
N THR A 99 -11.57 4.04 -2.28
CA THR A 99 -10.34 3.26 -2.40
C THR A 99 -9.23 3.87 -1.55
N TYR A 100 -8.57 3.03 -0.76
CA TYR A 100 -7.37 3.39 0.00
C TYR A 100 -6.24 2.44 -0.35
N VAL A 101 -5.10 3.00 -0.68
CA VAL A 101 -3.86 2.25 -0.89
C VAL A 101 -3.03 2.30 0.38
N ILE A 102 -2.45 1.17 0.76
CA ILE A 102 -1.55 1.02 1.89
C ILE A 102 -0.28 0.35 1.38
N SER A 103 0.88 0.80 1.81
CA SER A 103 2.15 0.15 1.47
C SER A 103 3.06 0.14 2.69
N TYR A 104 3.53 -1.06 3.04
CA TYR A 104 4.34 -1.28 4.23
C TYR A 104 5.81 -1.34 3.85
N ASN A 105 6.64 -0.44 4.40
CA ASN A 105 8.10 -0.47 4.30
C ASN A 105 8.61 -0.77 2.89
N THR A 106 8.14 0.00 1.91
CA THR A 106 8.29 -0.33 0.48
C THR A 106 9.74 -0.42 -0.01
N GLY A 107 10.70 0.10 0.77
CA GLY A 107 12.09 0.23 0.37
C GLY A 107 12.28 1.15 -0.84
N MET A 108 11.23 1.89 -1.23
CA MET A 108 11.19 2.71 -2.45
C MET A 108 12.16 3.90 -2.42
N ALA A 109 12.79 4.17 -1.28
CA ALA A 109 13.84 5.16 -1.12
C ALA A 109 15.08 4.62 -0.37
N SER A 110 15.28 3.29 -0.36
CA SER A 110 16.37 2.60 0.36
C SER A 110 17.79 2.86 -0.18
N GLY A 111 17.92 3.45 -1.37
CA GLY A 111 19.18 3.60 -2.09
C GLY A 111 19.43 2.51 -3.14
N ASP A 112 18.65 1.42 -3.14
CA ASP A 112 18.66 0.43 -4.21
C ASP A 112 18.02 1.03 -5.48
N LYS A 113 18.86 1.38 -6.46
CA LYS A 113 18.42 1.99 -7.71
C LYS A 113 17.44 1.13 -8.51
N LYS A 114 17.50 -0.19 -8.41
CA LYS A 114 16.59 -1.09 -9.14
C LYS A 114 15.21 -1.06 -8.51
N LEU A 115 15.14 -1.19 -7.17
CA LEU A 115 13.89 -1.12 -6.42
C LEU A 115 13.25 0.28 -6.50
N GLN A 116 14.05 1.35 -6.40
CA GLN A 116 13.57 2.71 -6.59
C GLN A 116 12.96 2.93 -7.98
N ARG A 117 13.58 2.39 -9.04
CA ARG A 117 13.08 2.51 -10.41
C ARG A 117 11.78 1.75 -10.63
N SER A 118 11.61 0.56 -10.02
CA SER A 118 10.35 -0.18 -10.14
C SER A 118 9.19 0.58 -9.51
N TRP A 119 9.43 1.31 -8.41
CA TRP A 119 8.40 2.12 -7.77
C TRP A 119 8.13 3.48 -8.43
N ASP A 120 9.07 4.06 -9.18
CA ASP A 120 8.92 5.43 -9.70
C ASP A 120 7.70 5.63 -10.60
N ALA A 121 7.48 4.71 -11.54
CA ALA A 121 6.33 4.75 -12.44
C ALA A 121 5.02 4.47 -11.67
N ASP A 122 5.07 3.53 -10.73
CA ASP A 122 3.91 3.09 -9.95
C ASP A 122 3.40 4.20 -9.02
N LEU A 123 4.32 4.89 -8.32
CA LEU A 123 4.00 6.03 -7.47
C LEU A 123 3.47 7.21 -8.27
N LYS A 124 4.02 7.44 -9.47
CA LYS A 124 3.49 8.45 -10.39
C LYS A 124 2.04 8.13 -10.74
N THR A 125 1.76 6.93 -11.24
CA THR A 125 0.40 6.50 -11.60
C THR A 125 -0.55 6.64 -10.41
N LEU A 126 -0.14 6.19 -9.22
CA LEU A 126 -0.94 6.29 -8.00
C LEU A 126 -1.32 7.75 -7.65
N LEU A 127 -0.36 8.66 -7.75
CA LEU A 127 -0.59 10.08 -7.49
C LEU A 127 -1.49 10.72 -8.57
N ASP A 128 -1.34 10.34 -9.84
CA ASP A 128 -2.19 10.85 -10.93
C ASP A 128 -3.64 10.37 -10.80
N LEU A 129 -3.83 9.15 -10.33
CA LEU A 129 -5.15 8.59 -10.01
C LEU A 129 -5.83 9.27 -8.81
N GLN A 130 -5.12 10.13 -8.07
CA GLN A 130 -5.62 10.82 -6.89
C GLN A 130 -6.25 9.90 -5.84
N VAL A 131 -5.78 8.66 -5.74
CA VAL A 131 -6.20 7.72 -4.69
C VAL A 131 -5.37 8.03 -3.43
N PRO A 132 -6.00 8.15 -2.24
CA PRO A 132 -5.26 8.27 -0.99
C PRO A 132 -4.33 7.06 -0.78
N ALA A 133 -3.04 7.34 -0.58
CA ALA A 133 -2.02 6.32 -0.37
C ALA A 133 -1.34 6.53 0.99
N ILE A 134 -1.33 5.49 1.80
CA ILE A 134 -0.79 5.46 3.16
C ILE A 134 0.49 4.64 3.16
N PHE A 135 1.55 5.18 3.74
CA PHE A 135 2.86 4.56 3.78
C PHE A 135 3.34 4.42 5.22
N THR A 136 4.01 3.31 5.51
CA THR A 136 4.79 3.15 6.75
C THR A 136 6.27 3.03 6.45
N CYS A 137 7.10 3.65 7.29
CA CYS A 137 8.56 3.53 7.22
C CYS A 137 9.07 2.69 8.40
N ALA A 138 10.02 1.81 8.13
CA ALA A 138 10.64 0.98 9.16
C ALA A 138 11.42 1.84 10.17
N ASN A 139 12.35 2.68 9.67
CA ASN A 139 13.31 3.39 10.50
C ASN A 139 13.17 4.92 10.47
N ASP A 140 13.64 5.54 11.55
CA ASP A 140 13.42 6.93 11.93
C ASP A 140 14.43 7.95 11.33
N HIS A 141 15.57 7.48 10.80
CA HIS A 141 16.64 8.38 10.37
C HIS A 141 16.90 8.41 8.85
N SER A 142 17.21 7.27 8.22
CA SER A 142 17.58 7.22 6.79
C SER A 142 16.37 7.14 5.87
N ASP A 143 15.41 6.30 6.23
CA ASP A 143 14.33 5.89 5.35
C ASP A 143 13.34 7.03 5.19
N LEU A 144 12.90 7.61 6.31
CA LEU A 144 11.99 8.75 6.28
C LEU A 144 12.60 9.96 5.54
N LYS A 145 13.89 10.25 5.74
CA LYS A 145 14.54 11.37 5.05
C LYS A 145 14.53 11.17 3.53
N SER A 146 14.90 9.98 3.08
CA SER A 146 14.98 9.65 1.65
C SER A 146 13.59 9.55 1.02
N GLU A 147 12.62 8.96 1.72
CA GLU A 147 11.22 8.89 1.28
C GLU A 147 10.58 10.27 1.19
N ARG A 148 10.85 11.16 2.16
CA ARG A 148 10.40 12.55 2.09
C ARG A 148 11.00 13.29 0.92
N GLU A 149 12.30 13.13 0.65
CA GLU A 149 12.94 13.74 -0.50
C GLU A 149 12.33 13.25 -1.83
N LEU A 150 12.06 11.95 -1.94
CA LEU A 150 11.33 11.36 -3.06
C LEU A 150 9.93 11.97 -3.20
N MET A 151 9.13 11.98 -2.13
CA MET A 151 7.74 12.45 -2.16
C MET A 151 7.65 13.95 -2.43
N GLU A 152 8.44 14.77 -1.74
CA GLU A 152 8.37 16.24 -1.81
C GLU A 152 9.02 16.80 -3.07
N LYS A 153 10.27 16.39 -3.36
CA LYS A 153 11.06 17.03 -4.43
C LYS A 153 10.82 16.39 -5.78
N LYS A 154 10.85 15.05 -5.82
CA LYS A 154 10.81 14.31 -7.09
C LYS A 154 9.38 14.06 -7.57
N LEU A 155 8.49 13.63 -6.67
CA LEU A 155 7.09 13.32 -7.01
C LEU A 155 6.13 14.48 -6.79
N ARG A 156 6.55 15.51 -6.03
CA ARG A 156 5.71 16.65 -5.64
C ARG A 156 4.37 16.22 -5.05
N ALA A 157 4.37 15.14 -4.29
CA ALA A 157 3.18 14.58 -3.68
C ALA A 157 2.57 15.55 -2.66
N LYS A 158 1.24 15.65 -2.64
CA LYS A 158 0.54 16.43 -1.60
C LYS A 158 0.28 15.53 -0.40
N TYR A 159 0.77 15.93 0.77
CA TYR A 159 0.47 15.22 2.01
C TYR A 159 -0.98 15.43 2.43
N VAL A 160 -1.67 14.33 2.67
CA VAL A 160 -2.93 14.29 3.44
C VAL A 160 -2.60 14.17 4.93
N LEU A 161 -1.55 13.42 5.25
CA LEU A 161 -0.98 13.31 6.59
C LEU A 161 0.53 13.48 6.47
N PHE A 162 1.05 14.57 7.04
CA PHE A 162 2.50 14.78 7.10
C PHE A 162 3.16 13.71 7.99
N PRO A 163 4.39 13.28 7.69
CA PRO A 163 5.02 12.20 8.43
C PRO A 163 5.09 12.44 9.93
N ARG A 164 4.65 11.44 10.69
CA ARG A 164 4.66 11.43 12.15
C ARG A 164 4.95 10.03 12.67
N LYS A 165 5.35 9.94 13.93
CA LYS A 165 5.53 8.66 14.61
C LYS A 165 4.21 7.87 14.58
N ASN A 166 4.30 6.59 14.26
CA ASN A 166 3.16 5.70 14.26
C ASN A 166 2.79 5.35 15.71
N PRO A 167 1.54 5.60 16.16
CA PRO A 167 1.12 5.25 17.52
C PRO A 167 1.05 3.74 17.75
N MET A 168 1.02 2.94 16.68
CA MET A 168 0.97 1.48 16.71
C MET A 168 2.24 0.89 16.09
N ALA A 169 3.40 1.36 16.56
CA ALA A 169 4.69 0.85 16.11
C ALA A 169 4.91 -0.57 16.62
N ALA A 170 5.32 -1.46 15.72
CA ALA A 170 5.76 -2.81 16.01
C ALA A 170 7.29 -2.86 15.91
N VAL A 171 7.91 -3.61 16.82
CA VAL A 171 9.35 -3.81 16.84
C VAL A 171 9.66 -5.30 16.74
N THR A 172 10.74 -5.62 16.04
CA THR A 172 11.24 -6.98 15.90
C THR A 172 12.72 -7.03 16.25
N VAL A 173 13.15 -8.19 16.74
CA VAL A 173 14.57 -8.56 16.95
C VAL A 173 15.02 -9.55 15.88
N LEU A 174 14.37 -9.58 14.72
CA LEU A 174 14.80 -10.45 13.63
C LEU A 174 16.15 -9.96 13.11
N HIS A 175 17.16 -10.81 13.23
CA HIS A 175 18.51 -10.52 12.77
C HIS A 175 18.81 -11.22 11.44
N PRO A 176 19.66 -10.63 10.57
CA PRO A 176 20.27 -11.36 9.46
C PRO A 176 20.99 -12.63 9.92
N PRO A 177 21.11 -13.68 9.08
CA PRO A 177 21.85 -14.88 9.41
C PRO A 177 23.29 -14.56 9.84
N GLY A 178 23.66 -14.90 11.08
CA GLY A 178 25.00 -14.63 11.64
C GLY A 178 25.07 -13.43 12.59
N GLU A 179 24.02 -12.63 12.69
CA GLU A 179 23.89 -11.56 13.68
C GLU A 179 22.90 -12.00 14.79
N ARG A 180 23.18 -11.71 16.06
CA ARG A 180 22.27 -11.99 17.18
C ARG A 180 22.34 -10.88 18.22
N GLU A 181 21.18 -10.44 18.70
CA GLU A 181 20.97 -9.54 19.83
C GLU A 181 21.67 -8.17 19.74
N THR A 182 22.08 -7.75 18.54
CA THR A 182 22.83 -6.50 18.35
C THR A 182 21.94 -5.27 18.18
N GLN A 183 20.74 -5.44 17.61
CA GLN A 183 19.85 -4.34 17.20
C GLN A 183 18.38 -4.76 17.23
N TRP A 184 17.50 -3.81 17.47
CA TRP A 184 16.06 -3.96 17.24
C TRP A 184 15.69 -3.16 15.99
N PHE A 185 14.73 -3.66 15.22
CA PHE A 185 14.21 -2.98 14.04
C PHE A 185 12.76 -2.62 14.30
N SER A 186 12.39 -1.38 14.02
CA SER A 186 10.99 -1.02 13.96
C SER A 186 10.42 -1.44 12.61
N ALA A 187 9.29 -2.11 12.62
CA ALA A 187 8.59 -2.50 11.40
C ALA A 187 7.74 -1.37 10.83
N ASN A 188 7.47 -0.29 11.56
CA ASN A 188 6.59 0.81 11.09
C ASN A 188 6.69 2.02 12.02
N ALA A 189 7.90 2.58 12.18
CA ALA A 189 8.17 3.71 13.10
C ALA A 189 7.38 4.98 12.73
N PHE A 190 7.19 5.23 11.44
CA PHE A 190 6.50 6.40 10.93
C PHE A 190 5.35 6.02 10.02
N ILE A 191 4.36 6.90 9.97
CA ILE A 191 3.23 6.83 9.05
C ILE A 191 3.00 8.18 8.39
N TYR A 192 2.67 8.16 7.11
CA TYR A 192 2.24 9.34 6.36
C TYR A 192 1.24 8.95 5.28
N ALA A 193 0.56 9.94 4.72
CA ALA A 193 -0.36 9.72 3.62
C ALA A 193 -0.25 10.83 2.59
N VAL A 194 -0.35 10.47 1.31
CA VAL A 194 -0.31 11.39 0.18
C VAL A 194 -1.49 11.17 -0.76
N ARG A 195 -1.86 12.21 -1.50
CA ARG A 195 -2.89 12.15 -2.54
C ARG A 195 -2.67 13.23 -3.58
N GLY A 196 -2.44 12.85 -4.83
CA GLY A 196 -2.23 13.82 -5.90
C GLY A 196 -0.86 14.50 -5.86
N ARG A 197 -0.58 15.29 -6.89
CA ARG A 197 0.66 16.08 -7.02
C ARG A 197 0.38 17.58 -6.99
N SER A 198 1.36 18.35 -6.54
CA SER A 198 1.37 19.81 -6.71
C SER A 198 1.80 20.18 -8.11
N THR A 199 1.03 21.07 -8.74
CA THR A 199 1.40 21.73 -10.00
C THR A 199 2.35 22.91 -9.78
N VAL A 200 2.41 23.42 -8.54
CA VAL A 200 3.30 24.51 -8.13
C VAL A 200 4.53 23.91 -7.45
N ALA A 201 5.72 24.33 -7.85
CA ALA A 201 6.96 23.93 -7.16
C ALA A 201 6.95 24.52 -5.75
N ASN A 202 7.19 23.67 -4.74
CA ASN A 202 7.37 24.09 -3.34
C ASN A 202 8.72 24.79 -3.17
#